data_AF-A0A2U1T0Y2-F1
#
_entry.id   AF-A0A2U1T0Y2-F1
#
_cell.length_a   1.000
_cell.length_b   1.000
_cell.length_c   1.000
_cell.angle_alpha   90.00
_cell.angle_beta   90.00
_cell.angle_gamma   90.00
#
_symmetry.space_group_name_H-M   'P 1'
#
loop_
_entity.id
_entity.type
_entity.pdbx_description
1 polymer ?
#
loop_
_entity_poly.entity_id
_entity_poly.type
_entity_poly.pdbx_seq_one_letter_code
_entity_poly.pdbx_strand_id
1 'polypeptide(L)'
;MRIRTVGWAALATALVAAGGALATTLVQQRRIQGMERLAQTIPVNSKYWRDRAKKKGELLYVALGDSAAQGIGSSKPQRGYVGEIARMLRETTGRSVRVVNLSASGARLREAIEKQLPALAKLGVEPDVVTVGIGANDIGTWDPARFEREIEQFYSAIPAHSIVGNVPSFYVGRAQANVRVANELIAAAAQRHGLSVAPVHRETHRLGMLRYALNQVSQDFFHPNDRGYRAWINAFLPLVERRAVELVAQQAEREADAAAGGVGGLT
;
A
#
# COMPACT_ATOMS: atom_id res chain seq x y z
N MET A 1 18.99 -14.21 -59.61
CA MET A 1 18.88 -13.00 -58.74
C MET A 1 17.93 -13.18 -57.54
N ARG A 2 17.75 -14.38 -56.97
CA ARG A 2 16.84 -14.67 -55.82
C ARG A 2 17.54 -15.08 -54.51
N ILE A 3 18.84 -15.37 -54.55
CA ILE A 3 19.58 -15.91 -53.39
C ILE A 3 20.04 -14.79 -52.44
N ARG A 4 20.23 -13.57 -52.94
CA ARG A 4 20.69 -12.43 -52.12
C ARG A 4 19.61 -11.86 -51.20
N THR A 5 18.34 -11.86 -51.59
CA THR A 5 17.23 -11.29 -50.80
C THR A 5 16.85 -12.13 -49.57
N VAL A 6 17.02 -13.46 -49.64
CA VAL A 6 16.76 -14.38 -48.51
C VAL A 6 17.80 -14.19 -47.40
N GLY A 7 19.05 -13.90 -47.75
CA GLY A 7 20.12 -13.64 -46.78
C GLY A 7 19.90 -12.37 -45.95
N TRP A 8 19.43 -11.29 -46.56
CA TRP A 8 19.16 -10.02 -45.86
C TRP A 8 17.96 -10.09 -44.91
N ALA A 9 16.91 -10.82 -45.28
CA ALA A 9 15.74 -11.03 -44.41
C ALA A 9 16.11 -11.86 -43.17
N ALA A 10 16.87 -12.95 -43.34
CA ALA A 10 17.33 -13.78 -42.22
C ALA A 10 18.28 -13.01 -41.28
N LEU A 11 19.16 -12.15 -41.83
CA LEU A 11 20.06 -11.30 -41.04
C LEU A 11 19.28 -10.25 -40.23
N ALA A 12 18.25 -9.62 -40.84
CA ALA A 12 17.40 -8.65 -40.15
C ALA A 12 16.59 -9.30 -39.02
N THR A 13 16.02 -10.49 -39.23
CA THR A 13 15.31 -11.22 -38.17
C THR A 13 16.25 -11.63 -37.04
N ALA A 14 17.47 -12.10 -37.35
CA ALA A 14 18.46 -12.46 -36.34
C ALA A 14 18.92 -11.25 -35.51
N LEU A 15 19.10 -10.08 -36.14
CA LEU A 15 19.46 -8.83 -35.44
C LEU A 15 18.32 -8.32 -34.55
N VAL A 16 17.07 -8.43 -34.98
CA VAL A 16 15.89 -8.08 -34.15
C VAL A 16 15.75 -9.04 -32.97
N ALA A 17 15.93 -10.35 -33.19
CA ALA A 17 15.89 -11.35 -32.14
C ALA A 17 17.03 -11.19 -31.13
N ALA A 18 18.27 -10.96 -31.60
CA ALA A 18 19.43 -10.71 -30.75
C ALA A 18 19.31 -9.38 -29.98
N GLY A 19 18.81 -8.33 -30.63
CA GLY A 19 18.49 -7.05 -29.98
C GLY A 19 17.42 -7.19 -28.91
N GLY A 20 16.39 -8.00 -29.16
CA GLY A 20 15.36 -8.36 -28.17
C GLY A 20 15.94 -9.14 -26.99
N ALA A 21 16.75 -10.17 -27.25
CA ALA A 21 17.40 -10.96 -26.21
C ALA A 21 18.34 -10.12 -25.34
N LEU A 22 19.16 -9.25 -25.95
CA LEU A 22 20.05 -8.32 -25.25
C LEU A 22 19.26 -7.30 -24.41
N ALA A 23 18.17 -6.74 -24.96
CA ALA A 23 17.30 -5.84 -24.21
C ALA A 23 16.67 -6.55 -23.00
N THR A 24 16.18 -7.78 -23.15
CA THR A 24 15.61 -8.54 -22.03
C THR A 24 16.63 -8.86 -20.94
N THR A 25 17.87 -9.23 -21.30
CA THR A 25 18.94 -9.48 -20.32
C THR A 25 19.38 -8.22 -19.60
N LEU A 26 19.50 -7.09 -20.30
CA LEU A 26 19.83 -5.80 -19.67
C LEU A 26 18.72 -5.31 -18.73
N VAL A 27 17.45 -5.48 -19.10
CA VAL A 27 16.30 -5.19 -18.21
C VAL A 27 16.33 -6.10 -16.99
N GLN A 28 16.63 -7.38 -17.17
CA GLN A 28 16.69 -8.36 -16.08
C GLN A 28 17.87 -8.09 -15.13
N GLN A 29 19.03 -7.73 -15.64
CA GLN A 29 20.18 -7.31 -14.83
C GLN A 29 19.90 -6.02 -14.05
N ARG A 30 19.30 -5.00 -14.70
CA ARG A 30 18.89 -3.77 -14.01
C ARG A 30 17.85 -4.05 -12.91
N ARG A 31 16.93 -4.98 -13.15
CA ARG A 31 15.95 -5.43 -12.16
C ARG A 31 16.63 -6.09 -10.96
N ILE A 32 17.60 -6.98 -11.17
CA ILE A 32 18.35 -7.63 -10.08
C ILE A 32 19.12 -6.59 -9.25
N GLN A 33 19.89 -5.72 -9.91
CA GLN A 33 20.64 -4.66 -9.22
C GLN A 33 19.73 -3.67 -8.49
N GLY A 34 18.57 -3.35 -9.08
CA GLY A 34 17.53 -2.57 -8.44
C GLY A 34 16.99 -3.25 -7.19
N MET A 35 16.63 -4.53 -7.28
CA MET A 35 16.15 -5.33 -6.15
C MET A 35 17.18 -5.41 -5.01
N GLU A 36 18.47 -5.55 -5.31
CA GLU A 36 19.54 -5.54 -4.30
C GLU A 36 19.64 -4.19 -3.57
N ARG A 37 19.62 -3.08 -4.30
CA ARG A 37 19.62 -1.73 -3.70
C ARG A 37 18.37 -1.48 -2.86
N LEU A 38 17.21 -1.95 -3.31
CA LEU A 38 15.98 -1.85 -2.54
C LEU A 38 15.96 -2.76 -1.32
N ALA A 39 16.55 -3.95 -1.39
CA ALA A 39 16.71 -4.82 -0.23
C ALA A 39 17.49 -4.12 0.89
N GLN A 40 18.48 -3.29 0.55
CA GLN A 40 19.22 -2.47 1.52
C GLN A 40 18.34 -1.37 2.16
N THR A 41 17.27 -0.92 1.51
CA THR A 41 16.34 0.08 2.08
C THR A 41 15.35 -0.52 3.07
N ILE A 42 15.08 -1.83 3.01
CA ILE A 42 14.08 -2.48 3.88
C ILE A 42 14.44 -2.31 5.37
N PRO A 43 15.68 -2.60 5.84
CA PRO A 43 16.06 -2.35 7.22
C PRO A 43 15.99 -0.87 7.62
N VAL A 44 16.32 0.04 6.70
CA VAL A 44 16.30 1.50 6.92
C VAL A 44 14.86 1.99 7.12
N ASN A 45 13.95 1.64 6.22
CA ASN A 45 12.53 2.01 6.32
C ASN A 45 11.88 1.38 7.55
N SER A 46 12.16 0.10 7.81
CA SER A 46 11.67 -0.59 9.00
C SER A 46 12.17 0.07 10.29
N LYS A 47 13.45 0.48 10.35
CA LYS A 47 13.98 1.24 11.49
C LYS A 47 13.32 2.61 11.63
N TYR A 48 13.14 3.34 10.52
CA TYR A 48 12.47 4.64 10.52
C TYR A 48 11.08 4.54 11.16
N TRP A 49 10.28 3.55 10.76
CA TRP A 49 8.93 3.36 11.30
C TRP A 49 8.94 2.93 12.77
N ARG A 50 9.87 2.06 13.19
CA ARG A 50 10.05 1.74 14.62
C ARG A 50 10.39 2.97 15.46
N ASP A 51 11.25 3.85 14.96
CA ASP A 51 11.62 5.09 15.67
C ASP A 51 10.46 6.09 15.70
N ARG A 52 9.64 6.15 14.64
CA ARG A 52 8.43 6.97 14.60
C ARG A 52 7.37 6.49 15.59
N ALA A 53 7.20 5.17 15.74
CA ALA A 53 6.23 4.56 16.66
C ALA A 53 6.48 4.87 18.15
N LYS A 54 7.72 5.25 18.50
CA LYS A 54 8.09 5.70 19.87
C LYS A 54 7.64 7.13 20.18
N LYS A 55 7.31 7.94 19.17
CA LYS A 55 6.83 9.31 19.37
C LYS A 55 5.39 9.27 19.87
N LYS A 56 5.07 10.13 20.83
CA LYS A 56 3.69 10.35 21.29
C LYS A 56 2.92 11.19 20.27
N GLY A 57 1.60 11.12 20.35
CA GLY A 57 0.67 11.91 19.57
C GLY A 57 -0.72 11.76 20.16
N GLU A 58 -1.55 12.77 19.95
CA GLU A 58 -2.95 12.80 20.38
C GLU A 58 -3.82 11.88 19.54
N LEU A 59 -3.45 11.63 18.27
CA LEU A 59 -4.06 10.66 17.39
C LEU A 59 -3.13 9.46 17.18
N LEU A 60 -3.68 8.25 17.23
CA LEU A 60 -3.03 7.01 16.86
C LEU A 60 -3.43 6.59 15.44
N TYR A 61 -2.48 6.68 14.51
CA TYR A 61 -2.61 6.14 13.17
C TYR A 61 -1.82 4.82 13.04
N VAL A 62 -2.51 3.73 12.72
CA VAL A 62 -1.89 2.43 12.45
C VAL A 62 -1.93 2.09 10.95
N ALA A 63 -0.79 1.65 10.43
CA ALA A 63 -0.69 1.09 9.08
C ALA A 63 -0.36 -0.40 9.14
N LEU A 64 -1.16 -1.22 8.45
CA LEU A 64 -0.96 -2.64 8.21
C LEU A 64 -0.66 -2.85 6.73
N GLY A 65 0.12 -3.86 6.39
CA GLY A 65 0.38 -4.16 4.98
C GLY A 65 1.76 -4.69 4.66
N ASP A 66 2.19 -4.39 3.44
CA ASP A 66 3.45 -4.86 2.87
C ASP A 66 4.49 -3.73 2.65
N SER A 67 5.34 -3.88 1.63
CA SER A 67 6.39 -2.92 1.29
C SER A 67 5.83 -1.55 0.88
N ALA A 68 4.63 -1.48 0.30
CA ALA A 68 4.01 -0.20 -0.06
C ALA A 68 3.70 0.64 1.18
N ALA A 69 3.22 -0.01 2.25
CA ALA A 69 2.98 0.63 3.54
C ALA A 69 4.29 1.11 4.18
N GLN A 70 5.41 0.42 3.95
CA GLN A 70 6.73 0.86 4.42
C GLN A 70 7.32 2.02 3.59
N GLY A 71 6.69 2.40 2.48
CA GLY A 71 7.21 3.44 1.57
C GLY A 71 8.45 2.98 0.77
N ILE A 72 8.61 1.67 0.57
CA ILE A 72 9.74 1.12 -0.20
C ILE A 72 9.71 1.67 -1.64
N GLY A 73 10.86 2.11 -2.15
CA GLY A 73 10.99 2.74 -3.47
C GLY A 73 10.82 4.26 -3.50
N SER A 74 10.26 4.86 -2.44
CA SER A 74 10.25 6.32 -2.27
C SER A 74 11.62 6.86 -1.85
N SER A 75 11.86 8.16 -2.07
CA SER A 75 13.11 8.84 -1.70
C SER A 75 13.34 8.88 -0.19
N LYS A 76 12.26 8.87 0.60
CA LYS A 76 12.26 8.75 2.06
C LYS A 76 10.97 8.05 2.50
N PRO A 77 10.98 7.24 3.58
CA PRO A 77 9.78 6.50 4.01
C PRO A 77 8.51 7.37 4.14
N GLN A 78 8.65 8.61 4.61
CA GLN A 78 7.52 9.54 4.74
C GLN A 78 6.94 10.07 3.41
N ARG A 79 7.60 9.84 2.27
CA ARG A 79 7.08 10.18 0.94
C ARG A 79 6.20 9.06 0.36
N GLY A 80 6.15 7.91 1.02
CA GLY A 80 5.12 6.90 0.78
C GLY A 80 3.75 7.35 1.30
N TYR A 81 2.71 6.59 0.98
CA TYR A 81 1.33 6.99 1.28
C TYR A 81 1.06 7.14 2.79
N VAL A 82 1.65 6.28 3.64
CA VAL A 82 1.50 6.35 5.10
C VAL A 82 2.04 7.68 5.65
N GLY A 83 3.18 8.15 5.16
CA GLY A 83 3.76 9.41 5.62
C GLY A 83 2.95 10.63 5.20
N GLU A 84 2.44 10.63 3.97
CA GLU A 84 1.59 11.71 3.46
C GLU A 84 0.22 11.73 4.14
N ILE A 85 -0.36 10.56 4.47
CA ILE A 85 -1.56 10.47 5.31
C ILE A 85 -1.31 11.07 6.69
N ALA A 86 -0.20 10.70 7.35
CA ALA A 86 0.15 11.24 8.66
C ALA A 86 0.42 12.76 8.64
N ARG A 87 0.84 13.31 7.50
CA ARG A 87 0.93 14.76 7.28
C ARG A 87 -0.47 15.37 7.17
N MET A 88 -1.33 14.84 6.30
CA MET A 88 -2.70 15.32 6.11
C MET A 88 -3.49 15.27 7.42
N LEU A 89 -3.43 14.17 8.18
CA LEU A 89 -4.11 14.05 9.47
C LEU A 89 -3.73 15.19 10.43
N ARG A 90 -2.46 15.57 10.50
CA ARG A 90 -2.02 16.70 11.35
C ARG A 90 -2.56 18.03 10.85
N GLU A 91 -2.57 18.24 9.54
CA GLU A 91 -3.04 19.48 8.91
C GLU A 91 -4.56 19.65 9.08
N THR A 92 -5.34 18.59 8.84
CA THR A 92 -6.80 18.63 8.91
C THR A 92 -7.31 18.71 10.36
N THR A 93 -6.67 18.00 11.29
CA THR A 93 -7.15 17.91 12.68
C THR A 93 -6.52 18.92 13.63
N GLY A 94 -5.39 19.53 13.25
CA GLY A 94 -4.57 20.34 14.16
C GLY A 94 -3.86 19.56 15.27
N ARG A 95 -4.02 18.23 15.32
CA ARG A 95 -3.53 17.36 16.39
C ARG A 95 -2.22 16.67 16.02
N SER A 96 -1.39 16.40 17.02
CA SER A 96 -0.20 15.58 16.85
C SER A 96 -0.56 14.12 16.55
N VAL A 97 0.15 13.50 15.61
CA VAL A 97 -0.12 12.11 15.16
C VAL A 97 1.04 11.18 15.51
N ARG A 98 0.74 10.15 16.30
CA ARG A 98 1.58 8.97 16.51
C ARG A 98 1.30 7.98 15.40
N VAL A 99 2.34 7.62 14.65
CA VAL A 99 2.25 6.64 13.56
C VAL A 99 2.88 5.34 14.00
N VAL A 100 2.10 4.26 13.99
CA VAL A 100 2.57 2.89 14.22
C VAL A 100 2.39 2.10 12.93
N ASN A 101 3.47 1.90 12.19
CA ASN A 101 3.45 1.12 10.96
C ASN A 101 3.90 -0.31 11.26
N LEU A 102 2.94 -1.23 11.28
CA LEU A 102 3.12 -2.65 11.60
C LEU A 102 3.38 -3.50 10.34
N SER A 103 3.41 -2.88 9.16
CA SER A 103 3.66 -3.56 7.90
C SER A 103 5.04 -4.21 7.82
N ALA A 104 5.15 -5.24 6.98
CA ALA A 104 6.39 -5.93 6.68
C ALA A 104 6.56 -6.11 5.17
N SER A 105 7.69 -5.68 4.62
CA SER A 105 8.01 -5.89 3.20
C SER A 105 7.87 -7.37 2.79
N GLY A 106 7.16 -7.61 1.69
CA GLY A 106 6.89 -8.96 1.16
C GLY A 106 5.80 -9.74 1.89
N ALA A 107 5.15 -9.16 2.91
CA ALA A 107 4.07 -9.83 3.62
C ALA A 107 2.89 -10.18 2.69
N ARG A 108 2.35 -11.39 2.87
CA ARG A 108 1.06 -11.83 2.36
C ARG A 108 0.02 -11.75 3.47
N LEU A 109 -1.23 -12.09 3.16
CA LEU A 109 -2.31 -12.12 4.16
C LEU A 109 -1.97 -13.01 5.35
N ARG A 110 -1.42 -14.20 5.11
CA ARG A 110 -0.97 -15.11 6.17
C ARG A 110 -0.02 -14.43 7.17
N GLU A 111 1.04 -13.75 6.72
CA GLU A 111 1.94 -13.06 7.64
C GLU A 111 1.27 -11.87 8.33
N ALA A 112 0.35 -11.19 7.67
CA ALA A 112 -0.43 -10.11 8.28
C ALA A 112 -1.29 -10.65 9.45
N ILE A 113 -1.95 -11.80 9.26
CA ILE A 113 -2.73 -12.49 10.27
C ILE A 113 -1.83 -12.96 11.43
N GLU A 114 -0.74 -13.65 11.13
CA GLU A 114 0.10 -14.28 12.17
C GLU A 114 0.96 -13.28 12.95
N LYS A 115 1.29 -12.12 12.37
CA LYS A 115 2.27 -11.18 12.98
C LYS A 115 1.71 -9.79 13.20
N GLN A 116 0.94 -9.24 12.26
CA GLN A 116 0.48 -7.86 12.34
C GLN A 116 -0.77 -7.72 13.20
N LEU A 117 -1.74 -8.64 13.11
CA LEU A 117 -2.92 -8.62 13.99
C LEU A 117 -2.58 -8.77 15.48
N PRO A 118 -1.70 -9.71 15.90
CA PRO A 118 -1.27 -9.76 17.30
C PRO A 118 -0.53 -8.50 17.74
N ALA A 119 0.25 -7.87 16.85
CA ALA A 119 0.94 -6.62 17.16
C ALA A 119 -0.04 -5.44 17.30
N LEU A 120 -1.10 -5.40 16.49
CA LEU A 120 -2.19 -4.44 16.63
C LEU A 120 -2.90 -4.60 17.97
N ALA A 121 -3.29 -5.83 18.33
CA ALA A 121 -3.95 -6.12 19.60
C ALA A 121 -3.09 -5.72 20.81
N LYS A 122 -1.77 -5.92 20.74
CA LYS A 122 -0.80 -5.52 21.78
C LYS A 122 -0.72 -4.01 22.02
N LEU A 123 -1.28 -3.17 21.16
CA LEU A 123 -1.33 -1.73 21.42
C LEU A 123 -2.24 -1.39 22.62
N GLY A 124 -3.22 -2.26 22.93
CA GLY A 124 -4.11 -2.10 24.08
C GLY A 124 -5.05 -0.89 24.01
N VAL A 125 -5.09 -0.21 22.86
CA VAL A 125 -5.96 0.93 22.56
C VAL A 125 -6.43 0.81 21.12
N GLU A 126 -7.67 1.21 20.85
CA GLU A 126 -8.18 1.27 19.49
C GLU A 126 -7.51 2.44 18.73
N PRO A 127 -6.97 2.22 17.53
CA PRO A 127 -6.46 3.31 16.70
C PRO A 127 -7.57 4.26 16.26
N ASP A 128 -7.26 5.54 16.08
CA ASP A 128 -8.19 6.52 15.51
C ASP A 128 -8.36 6.35 13.99
N VAL A 129 -7.26 5.90 13.34
CA VAL A 129 -7.18 5.67 11.90
C VAL A 129 -6.41 4.38 11.65
N VAL A 130 -6.95 3.52 10.78
CA VAL A 130 -6.27 2.32 10.29
C VAL A 130 -6.28 2.31 8.77
N THR A 131 -5.10 2.10 8.16
CA THR A 131 -5.00 1.83 6.72
C THR A 131 -4.35 0.48 6.46
N VAL A 132 -4.88 -0.26 5.49
CA VAL A 132 -4.37 -1.58 5.10
C VAL A 132 -3.94 -1.57 3.63
N GLY A 133 -2.70 -1.95 3.35
CA GLY A 133 -2.22 -2.23 1.99
C GLY A 133 -1.59 -3.62 1.91
N ILE A 134 -2.39 -4.65 1.68
CA ILE A 134 -1.97 -6.07 1.67
C ILE A 134 -2.65 -6.81 0.52
N GLY A 135 -2.06 -7.94 0.09
CA GLY A 135 -2.66 -8.83 -0.91
C GLY A 135 -1.93 -8.88 -2.26
N ALA A 136 -1.03 -7.92 -2.54
CA ALA A 136 -0.25 -7.94 -3.78
C ALA A 136 0.70 -9.14 -3.84
N ASN A 137 1.38 -9.45 -2.73
CA ASN A 137 2.33 -10.56 -2.67
C ASN A 137 1.66 -11.95 -2.80
N ASP A 138 0.36 -12.06 -2.49
CA ASP A 138 -0.43 -13.28 -2.61
C ASP A 138 -0.62 -13.72 -4.08
N ILE A 139 -0.59 -12.76 -5.02
CA ILE A 139 -0.66 -13.04 -6.46
C ILE A 139 0.49 -13.93 -6.92
N GLY A 140 1.66 -13.84 -6.27
CA GLY A 140 2.83 -14.66 -6.59
C GLY A 140 2.65 -16.15 -6.31
N THR A 141 1.77 -16.51 -5.37
CA THR A 141 1.40 -17.91 -5.05
C THR A 141 -0.12 -18.05 -5.05
N TRP A 142 -0.75 -17.55 -6.11
CA TRP A 142 -2.19 -17.36 -6.17
C TRP A 142 -3.00 -18.64 -5.93
N ASP A 143 -3.91 -18.56 -4.96
CA ASP A 143 -4.93 -19.54 -4.67
C ASP A 143 -6.17 -18.73 -4.21
N PRO A 144 -7.24 -18.66 -5.02
CA PRO A 144 -8.40 -17.83 -4.71
C PRO A 144 -9.13 -18.28 -3.44
N ALA A 145 -9.21 -19.60 -3.19
CA ALA A 145 -9.91 -20.12 -2.03
C ALA A 145 -9.12 -19.83 -0.75
N ARG A 146 -7.78 -19.93 -0.79
CA ARG A 146 -6.94 -19.48 0.32
C ARG A 146 -7.07 -17.98 0.54
N PHE A 147 -6.97 -17.19 -0.52
CA PHE A 147 -7.05 -15.74 -0.45
C PHE A 147 -8.37 -15.27 0.16
N GLU A 148 -9.50 -15.85 -0.26
CA GLU A 148 -10.82 -15.54 0.29
C GLU A 148 -10.91 -15.85 1.79
N ARG A 149 -10.46 -17.04 2.24
CA ARG A 149 -10.48 -17.38 3.67
C ARG A 149 -9.60 -16.43 4.49
N GLU A 150 -8.41 -16.11 4.01
CA GLU A 150 -7.45 -15.27 4.72
C GLU A 150 -7.90 -13.79 4.75
N ILE A 151 -8.48 -13.26 3.66
CA ILE A 151 -8.98 -11.87 3.66
C ILE A 151 -10.19 -11.72 4.60
N GLU A 152 -11.07 -12.72 4.65
CA GLU A 152 -12.19 -12.76 5.61
C GLU A 152 -11.69 -12.76 7.06
N GLN A 153 -10.78 -13.68 7.38
CA GLN A 153 -10.19 -13.74 8.71
C GLN A 153 -9.52 -12.42 9.08
N PHE A 154 -8.77 -11.82 8.15
CA PHE A 154 -8.07 -10.56 8.40
C PHE A 154 -9.04 -9.40 8.62
N TYR A 155 -10.08 -9.26 7.77
CA TYR A 155 -11.06 -8.17 7.88
C TYR A 155 -11.97 -8.28 9.11
N SER A 156 -12.27 -9.50 9.57
CA SER A 156 -13.01 -9.69 10.83
C SER A 156 -12.27 -9.21 12.09
N ALA A 157 -10.96 -9.00 12.00
CA ALA A 157 -10.08 -8.75 13.15
C ALA A 157 -9.49 -7.34 13.19
N ILE A 158 -9.85 -6.47 12.23
CA ILE A 158 -9.42 -5.05 12.21
C ILE A 158 -10.60 -4.14 12.59
N PRO A 159 -10.35 -2.91 13.07
CA PRO A 159 -11.42 -1.98 13.42
C PRO A 159 -12.35 -1.70 12.22
N ALA A 160 -13.67 -1.57 12.48
CA ALA A 160 -14.67 -1.36 11.43
C ALA A 160 -14.47 -0.07 10.63
N HIS A 161 -13.81 0.93 11.21
CA HIS A 161 -13.46 2.19 10.53
C HIS A 161 -12.18 2.09 9.68
N SER A 162 -11.60 0.88 9.51
CA SER A 162 -10.39 0.69 8.72
C SER A 162 -10.62 0.97 7.23
N ILE A 163 -9.61 1.58 6.61
CA ILE A 163 -9.60 1.87 5.18
C ILE A 163 -8.66 0.87 4.49
N VAL A 164 -9.18 0.03 3.62
CA VAL A 164 -8.44 -1.06 2.97
C VAL A 164 -8.17 -0.77 1.51
N GLY A 165 -6.92 -0.89 1.07
CA GLY A 165 -6.53 -0.74 -0.33
C GLY A 165 -6.74 -2.05 -1.08
N ASN A 166 -7.35 -1.98 -2.26
CA ASN A 166 -7.37 -3.12 -3.17
C ASN A 166 -6.01 -3.32 -3.88
N VAL A 167 -5.82 -4.47 -4.51
CA VAL A 167 -4.53 -4.85 -5.13
C VAL A 167 -4.23 -3.94 -6.33
N PRO A 168 -3.04 -3.32 -6.39
CA PRO A 168 -2.66 -2.39 -7.46
C PRO A 168 -2.52 -3.05 -8.83
N SER A 169 -2.63 -2.25 -9.90
CA SER A 169 -2.50 -2.71 -11.29
C SER A 169 -1.04 -2.75 -11.76
N PHE A 170 -0.21 -3.64 -11.18
CA PHE A 170 1.20 -3.80 -11.55
C PHE A 170 1.49 -5.07 -12.39
N TYR A 171 0.49 -5.91 -12.60
CA TYR A 171 0.65 -7.22 -13.22
C TYR A 171 0.21 -7.22 -14.68
N VAL A 172 0.71 -8.19 -15.44
CA VAL A 172 0.35 -8.45 -16.84
C VAL A 172 -0.08 -9.90 -17.02
N GLY A 173 -0.84 -10.19 -18.08
CA GLY A 173 -1.27 -11.55 -18.43
C GLY A 173 -2.11 -12.21 -17.33
N ARG A 174 -1.79 -13.49 -17.02
CA ARG A 174 -2.54 -14.29 -16.04
C ARG A 174 -2.54 -13.67 -14.64
N ALA A 175 -1.44 -13.06 -14.22
CA ALA A 175 -1.36 -12.41 -12.91
C ALA A 175 -2.34 -11.22 -12.81
N GLN A 176 -2.57 -10.48 -13.91
CA GLN A 176 -3.58 -9.42 -13.93
C GLN A 176 -5.02 -9.98 -13.86
N ALA A 177 -5.26 -11.18 -14.38
CA ALA A 177 -6.54 -11.87 -14.20
C ALA A 177 -6.75 -12.24 -12.72
N ASN A 178 -5.71 -12.75 -12.06
CA ASN A 178 -5.74 -13.07 -10.63
C ASN A 178 -6.00 -11.80 -9.79
N VAL A 179 -5.41 -10.66 -10.14
CA VAL A 179 -5.67 -9.36 -9.47
C VAL A 179 -7.14 -8.96 -9.55
N ARG A 180 -7.81 -9.19 -10.69
CA ARG A 180 -9.24 -8.89 -10.82
C ARG A 180 -10.07 -9.73 -9.84
N VAL A 181 -9.82 -11.04 -9.79
CA VAL A 181 -10.48 -11.94 -8.85
C VAL A 181 -10.18 -11.54 -7.39
N ALA A 182 -8.92 -11.23 -7.07
CA ALA A 182 -8.54 -10.74 -5.74
C ALA A 182 -9.30 -9.47 -5.33
N ASN A 183 -9.45 -8.52 -6.26
CA ASN A 183 -10.16 -7.27 -5.99
C ASN A 183 -11.67 -7.46 -5.84
N GLU A 184 -12.27 -8.43 -6.54
CA GLU A 184 -13.67 -8.83 -6.32
C GLU A 184 -13.85 -9.44 -4.92
N LEU A 185 -12.95 -10.34 -4.50
CA LEU A 185 -12.98 -10.93 -3.15
C LEU A 185 -12.76 -9.88 -2.05
N ILE A 186 -11.83 -8.94 -2.24
CA ILE A 186 -11.62 -7.81 -1.33
C ILE A 186 -12.89 -6.97 -1.21
N ALA A 187 -13.55 -6.64 -2.33
CA ALA A 187 -14.75 -5.83 -2.31
C ALA A 187 -15.90 -6.53 -1.57
N ALA A 188 -16.09 -7.82 -1.81
CA ALA A 188 -17.11 -8.62 -1.13
C ALA A 188 -16.82 -8.72 0.39
N ALA A 189 -15.58 -9.00 0.78
CA ALA A 189 -15.18 -9.05 2.18
C ALA A 189 -15.34 -7.70 2.88
N ALA A 190 -14.85 -6.62 2.26
CA ALA A 190 -14.98 -5.28 2.81
C ALA A 190 -16.45 -4.89 3.01
N GLN A 191 -17.32 -5.23 2.07
CA GLN A 191 -18.76 -4.99 2.19
C GLN A 191 -19.36 -5.75 3.39
N ARG A 192 -19.00 -7.02 3.59
CA ARG A 192 -19.48 -7.83 4.72
C ARG A 192 -19.08 -7.25 6.08
N HIS A 193 -17.88 -6.67 6.17
CA HIS A 193 -17.32 -6.12 7.41
C HIS A 193 -17.49 -4.60 7.55
N GLY A 194 -18.22 -3.94 6.63
CA GLY A 194 -18.47 -2.50 6.67
C GLY A 194 -17.25 -1.62 6.43
N LEU A 195 -16.20 -2.14 5.78
CA LEU A 195 -14.93 -1.45 5.57
C LEU A 195 -14.96 -0.55 4.33
N SER A 196 -14.23 0.58 4.40
CA SER A 196 -14.05 1.46 3.24
C SER A 196 -12.92 0.97 2.33
N VAL A 197 -13.17 0.85 1.02
CA VAL A 197 -12.17 0.39 0.04
C VAL A 197 -11.53 1.57 -0.70
N ALA A 198 -10.22 1.76 -0.52
CA ALA A 198 -9.41 2.69 -1.31
C ALA A 198 -9.17 2.12 -2.72
N PRO A 199 -9.49 2.86 -3.80
CA PRO A 199 -9.44 2.37 -5.18
C PRO A 199 -8.01 2.41 -5.77
N VAL A 200 -7.04 1.80 -5.08
CA VAL A 200 -5.62 1.77 -5.45
C VAL A 200 -5.42 1.18 -6.86
N HIS A 201 -6.14 0.11 -7.21
CA HIS A 201 -6.11 -0.50 -8.54
C HIS A 201 -6.47 0.50 -9.64
N ARG A 202 -7.56 1.26 -9.45
CA ARG A 202 -8.02 2.27 -10.42
C ARG A 202 -6.99 3.38 -10.58
N GLU A 203 -6.49 3.92 -9.48
CA GLU A 203 -5.52 5.01 -9.51
C GLU A 203 -4.20 4.58 -10.14
N THR A 204 -3.72 3.38 -9.82
CA THR A 204 -2.50 2.82 -10.43
C THR A 204 -2.70 2.48 -11.91
N HIS A 205 -3.87 1.95 -12.30
CA HIS A 205 -4.20 1.66 -13.69
C HIS A 205 -4.25 2.93 -14.55
N ARG A 206 -4.81 4.03 -14.02
CA ARG A 206 -4.90 5.34 -14.71
C ARG A 206 -3.57 5.94 -15.10
N LEU A 207 -2.50 5.59 -14.39
CA LEU A 207 -1.15 6.07 -14.73
C LEU A 207 -0.68 5.53 -16.09
N GLY A 208 -1.20 4.37 -16.50
CA GLY A 208 -0.81 3.65 -17.71
C GLY A 208 0.50 2.87 -17.53
N MET A 209 0.52 1.59 -17.92
CA MET A 209 1.66 0.69 -17.67
C MET A 209 2.99 1.21 -18.24
N LEU A 210 2.96 1.83 -19.43
CA LEU A 210 4.16 2.38 -20.06
C LEU A 210 4.74 3.54 -19.25
N ARG A 211 3.89 4.48 -18.82
CA ARG A 211 4.33 5.63 -18.01
C ARG A 211 4.75 5.21 -16.60
N TYR A 212 4.09 4.20 -16.05
CA TYR A 212 4.44 3.61 -14.76
C TYR A 212 5.84 3.01 -14.80
N ALA A 213 6.11 2.13 -15.77
CA ALA A 213 7.40 1.47 -15.95
C ALA A 213 8.55 2.43 -16.29
N LEU A 214 8.28 3.54 -16.99
CA LEU A 214 9.31 4.50 -17.38
C LEU A 214 9.72 5.48 -16.27
N ASN A 215 8.78 5.93 -15.42
CA ASN A 215 9.01 7.11 -14.58
C ASN A 215 8.39 7.06 -13.17
N GLN A 216 7.69 5.97 -12.81
CA GLN A 216 6.92 5.91 -11.54
C GLN A 216 7.22 4.68 -10.70
N VAL A 217 8.11 3.82 -11.18
CA VAL A 217 8.75 2.74 -10.43
C VAL A 217 10.12 3.18 -9.94
N SER A 218 10.57 2.54 -8.86
CA SER A 218 11.93 2.67 -8.34
C SER A 218 12.90 1.84 -9.19
N GLN A 219 14.19 1.79 -8.82
CA GLN A 219 15.22 1.14 -9.64
C GLN A 219 14.98 -0.36 -9.89
N ASP A 220 14.08 -1.01 -9.14
CA ASP A 220 13.70 -2.41 -9.32
C ASP A 220 12.55 -2.66 -10.31
N PHE A 221 12.00 -1.61 -10.92
CA PHE A 221 10.85 -1.69 -11.83
C PHE A 221 9.57 -2.29 -11.22
N PHE A 222 9.48 -2.37 -9.88
CA PHE A 222 8.36 -2.99 -9.18
C PHE A 222 7.75 -2.04 -8.14
N HIS A 223 8.55 -1.55 -7.20
CA HIS A 223 8.05 -0.66 -6.15
C HIS A 223 7.79 0.75 -6.69
N PRO A 224 6.72 1.44 -6.24
CA PRO A 224 6.48 2.83 -6.62
C PRO A 224 7.62 3.73 -6.14
N ASN A 225 7.99 4.71 -6.97
CA ASN A 225 8.79 5.87 -6.52
C ASN A 225 7.87 6.99 -6.00
N ASP A 226 8.43 8.15 -5.61
CA ASP A 226 7.65 9.30 -5.12
C ASP A 226 6.47 9.68 -6.04
N ARG A 227 6.62 9.55 -7.36
CA ARG A 227 5.55 9.82 -8.33
C ARG A 227 4.53 8.69 -8.35
N GLY A 228 4.97 7.43 -8.25
CA GLY A 228 4.08 6.27 -8.20
C GLY A 228 3.23 6.23 -6.93
N TYR A 229 3.79 6.65 -5.79
CA TYR A 229 3.03 6.76 -4.54
C TYR A 229 1.90 7.78 -4.59
N ARG A 230 1.89 8.73 -5.55
CA ARG A 230 0.76 9.65 -5.74
C ARG A 230 -0.55 8.91 -6.03
N ALA A 231 -0.51 7.79 -6.74
CA ALA A 231 -1.72 7.00 -6.98
C ALA A 231 -2.26 6.37 -5.69
N TRP A 232 -1.37 5.89 -4.81
CA TRP A 232 -1.76 5.38 -3.50
C TRP A 232 -2.32 6.50 -2.62
N ILE A 233 -1.63 7.65 -2.60
CA ILE A 233 -2.06 8.84 -1.85
C ILE A 233 -3.46 9.27 -2.32
N ASN A 234 -3.68 9.40 -3.64
CA ASN A 234 -4.98 9.77 -4.20
C ASN A 234 -6.09 8.76 -3.90
N ALA A 235 -5.75 7.47 -3.80
CA ALA A 235 -6.73 6.44 -3.46
C ALA A 235 -7.16 6.51 -1.99
N PHE A 236 -6.21 6.73 -1.07
CA PHE A 236 -6.49 6.72 0.37
C PHE A 236 -6.98 8.08 0.90
N LEU A 237 -6.40 9.19 0.47
CA LEU A 237 -6.62 10.51 1.09
C LEU A 237 -8.09 10.90 1.23
N PRO A 238 -8.97 10.76 0.21
CA PRO A 238 -10.36 11.16 0.36
C PRO A 238 -11.11 10.39 1.46
N LEU A 239 -10.75 9.12 1.67
CA LEU A 239 -11.35 8.28 2.69
C LEU A 239 -10.83 8.67 4.08
N VAL A 240 -9.52 8.92 4.19
CA VAL A 240 -8.90 9.33 5.46
C VAL A 240 -9.32 10.73 5.86
N GLU A 241 -9.52 11.64 4.90
CA GLU A 241 -9.97 13.01 5.17
C GLU A 241 -11.37 13.02 5.79
N ARG A 242 -12.29 12.19 5.28
CA ARG A 242 -13.61 12.00 5.91
C ARG A 242 -13.48 11.51 7.35
N ARG A 243 -12.63 10.51 7.58
CA ARG A 243 -12.34 10.01 8.93
C ARG A 243 -11.73 11.10 9.83
N ALA A 244 -10.85 11.95 9.30
CA ALA A 244 -10.24 13.04 10.04
C ALA A 244 -11.29 14.07 10.49
N VAL A 245 -12.23 14.43 9.61
CA VAL A 245 -13.34 15.34 9.93
C VAL A 245 -14.26 14.75 11.01
N GLU A 246 -14.58 13.45 10.92
CA GLU A 246 -15.33 12.75 11.98
C GLU A 246 -14.63 12.84 13.34
N LEU A 247 -13.31 12.63 13.39
CA LEU A 247 -12.53 12.70 14.62
C LEU A 247 -12.52 14.11 15.24
N VAL A 248 -12.53 15.16 14.40
CA VAL A 248 -12.64 16.55 14.87
C VAL A 248 -14.02 16.81 15.47
N ALA A 249 -15.09 16.37 14.79
CA ALA A 249 -16.46 16.53 15.29
C ALA A 249 -16.66 15.81 16.63
N GLN A 250 -16.22 14.55 16.74
CA GLN A 250 -16.31 13.77 17.98
C GLN A 250 -15.51 14.36 19.15
N GLN A 251 -14.45 15.11 18.86
CA GLN A 251 -13.70 15.81 19.89
C GLN A 251 -14.47 17.04 20.39
N ALA A 252 -15.04 17.83 19.48
CA ALA A 252 -15.84 19.00 19.82
C ALA A 252 -17.08 18.62 20.66
N GLU A 253 -17.74 17.52 20.32
CA GLU A 253 -18.86 16.97 21.11
C GLU A 253 -18.42 16.58 22.52
N ARG A 254 -17.30 15.85 22.66
CA ARG A 254 -16.74 15.48 23.97
C ARG A 254 -16.36 16.67 24.83
N GLU A 255 -15.82 17.73 24.22
CA GLU A 255 -15.49 18.98 24.91
C GLU A 255 -16.74 19.74 25.37
N ALA A 256 -17.77 19.79 24.53
CA ALA A 256 -19.05 20.40 24.88
C ALA A 256 -19.75 19.65 26.03
N ASP A 257 -19.76 18.32 25.99
CA ASP A 257 -20.34 17.48 27.05
C ASP A 257 -19.58 17.64 28.38
N ALA A 258 -18.25 17.69 28.33
CA ALA A 258 -17.42 17.92 29.52
C ALA A 258 -17.68 19.31 30.12
N ALA A 259 -17.86 20.34 29.28
CA ALA A 259 -18.19 21.69 29.74
C ALA A 259 -19.60 21.76 30.35
N ALA A 260 -20.58 21.06 29.79
CA ALA A 260 -21.94 21.00 30.31
C ALA A 260 -22.05 20.22 31.63
N GLY A 261 -21.34 19.08 31.75
CA GLY A 261 -21.33 18.26 32.96
C GLY A 261 -20.61 18.89 34.16
N GLY A 262 -19.67 19.82 33.93
CA GLY A 262 -18.97 20.55 34.98
C GLY A 262 -19.82 21.59 35.72
N VAL A 263 -20.96 22.01 35.15
CA VAL A 263 -21.83 23.04 35.76
C VAL A 263 -22.79 22.46 36.80
N GLY A 264 -23.05 21.14 36.80
CA GLY A 264 -23.98 20.48 37.72
C GLY A 264 -23.39 20.03 39.07
N GLY A 265 -22.11 20.27 39.33
CA GLY A 265 -21.39 19.78 40.52
C GLY A 265 -21.16 20.81 41.63
N LEU A 266 -21.76 22.00 41.55
CA LEU A 266 -21.57 23.11 42.50
C LEU A 266 -22.82 23.49 43.31
N THR A 267 -23.79 22.59 43.45
CA THR A 267 -24.94 22.75 44.36
C THR A 267 -24.92 21.68 45.44
#